data_AF-A0A517YJC6-F1
#
_entry.id   AF-A0A517YJC6-F1
#
_cell.length_a   1.000
_cell.length_b   1.000
_cell.length_c   1.000
_cell.angle_alpha   90.00
_cell.angle_beta   90.00
_cell.angle_gamma   90.00
#
_symmetry.space_group_name_H-M   'P 1'
#
loop_
_entity.id
_entity.type
_entity.pdbx_description
1 polymer ?
#
loop_
_entity_poly.entity_id
_entity_poly.type
_entity_poly.pdbx_seq_one_letter_code
_entity_poly.pdbx_strand_id
1 'polypeptide(L)'
;MSDIELVVKRCKRLESLLTEHFGADGRGLHEKISSVERELTPALVKRLRFIASVRNKLVHEADADKLQDRRAYLEACDKSELELKKLAGVPTGLSWPRTLQTIAFILLLIGLVIILFAIRS
;
A
#
# COMPACT_ATOMS: atom_id res chain seq x y z
N MET A 1 2.46 6.40 17.31
CA MET A 1 2.97 6.73 15.96
C MET A 1 2.78 8.21 15.77
N SER A 2 3.87 8.97 15.61
CA SER A 2 3.79 10.42 15.39
C SER A 2 3.24 10.71 14.00
N ASP A 3 2.76 11.94 13.77
CA ASP A 3 2.26 12.35 12.44
C ASP A 3 3.38 12.32 11.40
N ILE A 4 4.61 12.67 11.79
CA ILE A 4 5.80 12.59 10.92
C ILE A 4 6.04 11.14 10.49
N GLU A 5 6.11 10.21 11.45
CA GLU A 5 6.29 8.77 11.15
C GLU A 5 5.18 8.26 10.23
N LEU A 6 3.93 8.64 10.50
CA LEU A 6 2.78 8.26 9.71
C LEU A 6 2.90 8.73 8.27
N VAL A 7 3.20 10.02 8.08
CA VAL A 7 3.32 10.65 6.77
C VAL A 7 4.46 10.04 5.98
N VAL A 8 5.62 9.85 6.60
CA VAL A 8 6.79 9.20 5.98
C VAL A 8 6.43 7.77 5.55
N LYS A 9 5.80 6.98 6.43
CA LYS A 9 5.40 5.60 6.12
C LYS A 9 4.40 5.53 4.97
N ARG A 10 3.40 6.41 4.96
CA ARG A 10 2.40 6.48 3.87
C ARG A 10 3.04 6.90 2.54
N CYS A 11 3.93 7.90 2.55
CA CYS A 11 4.65 8.32 1.35
C CYS A 11 5.54 7.20 0.80
N LYS A 12 6.29 6.51 1.67
CA LYS A 12 7.14 5.39 1.26
C LYS A 12 6.35 4.27 0.59
N ARG A 13 5.15 3.97 1.08
CA ARG A 13 4.27 2.98 0.46
C ARG A 13 3.82 3.40 -0.95
N LEU A 14 3.49 4.68 -1.15
CA LEU A 14 3.15 5.21 -2.48
C LEU A 14 4.37 5.22 -3.42
N GLU A 15 5.55 5.59 -2.92
CA GLU A 15 6.82 5.53 -3.66
C GLU A 15 7.13 4.11 -4.14
N SER A 16 6.94 3.09 -3.28
CA SER A 16 7.10 1.68 -3.65
C SER A 16 6.14 1.28 -4.76
N LEU A 17 4.85 1.59 -4.63
CA LEU A 17 3.87 1.25 -5.68
C LEU A 17 4.21 1.90 -7.03
N LEU A 18 4.63 3.17 -7.02
CA LEU A 18 5.03 3.88 -8.23
C LEU A 18 6.27 3.25 -8.88
N THR A 19 7.28 2.87 -8.09
CA THR A 19 8.50 2.26 -8.64
C THR A 19 8.29 0.82 -9.08
N GLU A 20 7.56 0.01 -8.30
CA GLU A 20 7.37 -1.43 -8.58
C GLU A 20 6.44 -1.67 -9.76
N HIS A 21 5.41 -0.85 -9.94
CA HIS A 21 4.37 -1.10 -10.96
C HIS A 21 4.40 -0.16 -12.16
N PHE A 22 5.02 1.02 -12.01
CA PHE A 22 5.07 2.03 -13.07
C PHE A 22 6.53 2.40 -13.45
N GLY A 23 7.53 1.76 -12.84
CA GLY A 23 8.94 2.06 -13.14
C GLY A 23 9.36 3.49 -12.76
N ALA A 24 8.68 4.12 -11.80
CA ALA A 24 8.96 5.49 -11.42
C ALA A 24 10.38 5.69 -10.84
N ASP A 25 11.02 6.78 -11.24
CA ASP A 25 12.39 7.15 -10.87
C ASP A 25 12.43 8.50 -10.11
N GLY A 26 13.45 8.68 -9.27
CA GLY A 26 13.66 9.89 -8.48
C GLY A 26 13.86 9.63 -6.99
N ARG A 27 14.35 10.65 -6.29
CA ARG A 27 14.80 10.59 -4.88
C ARG A 27 13.64 10.66 -3.88
N GLY A 28 12.48 11.15 -4.29
CA GLY A 28 11.31 11.26 -3.42
C GLY A 28 10.00 11.28 -4.19
N LEU A 29 8.90 11.18 -3.45
CA LEU A 29 7.55 11.06 -4.01
C LEU A 29 7.23 12.06 -5.12
N HIS A 30 7.61 13.34 -4.97
CA HIS A 30 7.36 14.36 -6.01
C HIS A 30 8.05 14.04 -7.34
N GLU A 31 9.35 13.70 -7.29
CA GLU A 31 10.14 13.37 -8.50
C GLU A 31 9.57 12.11 -9.17
N LYS A 32 9.22 11.08 -8.38
CA LYS A 32 8.61 9.83 -8.86
C LYS A 32 7.25 10.04 -9.52
N ILE A 33 6.40 10.92 -9.00
CA ILE A 33 5.11 11.23 -9.65
C ILE A 33 5.36 11.85 -11.01
N SER A 34 6.31 12.79 -11.11
CA SER A 34 6.61 13.47 -12.37
C SER A 34 7.19 12.52 -13.43
N SER A 35 7.95 11.49 -13.03
CA SER A 35 8.51 10.53 -13.99
C SER A 35 7.45 9.68 -14.68
N VAL A 36 6.33 9.38 -14.00
CA VAL A 36 5.25 8.51 -14.53
C VAL A 36 3.92 9.27 -14.73
N GLU A 37 3.94 10.61 -14.73
CA GLU A 37 2.73 11.43 -14.80
C GLU A 37 1.82 11.08 -15.99
N ARG A 38 2.42 10.68 -17.12
CA ARG A 38 1.70 10.30 -18.35
C ARG A 38 0.92 8.99 -18.24
N GLU A 39 1.28 8.13 -17.29
CA GLU A 39 0.65 6.82 -17.06
C GLU A 39 -0.47 6.89 -16.01
N LEU A 40 -0.61 8.03 -15.34
CA LEU A 40 -1.55 8.24 -14.25
C LEU A 40 -2.71 9.15 -14.69
N THR A 41 -3.86 9.02 -14.02
CA THR A 41 -4.98 9.94 -14.25
C THR A 41 -4.62 11.35 -13.71
N PRO A 42 -5.06 12.44 -14.36
CA PRO A 42 -4.78 13.80 -13.88
C PRO A 42 -5.27 14.05 -12.45
N ALA A 43 -6.39 13.41 -12.07
CA ALA A 43 -6.96 13.49 -10.72
C ALA A 43 -6.06 12.81 -9.68
N LEU A 44 -5.50 11.64 -10.01
CA LEU A 44 -4.57 10.92 -9.15
C LEU A 44 -3.27 11.70 -8.96
N VAL A 45 -2.70 12.25 -10.05
CA VAL A 45 -1.49 13.07 -10.00
C VAL A 45 -1.68 14.26 -9.07
N LYS A 46 -2.80 14.98 -9.19
CA LYS A 46 -3.13 16.11 -8.30
C LYS A 46 -3.17 15.68 -6.82
N ARG A 47 -3.77 14.52 -6.53
CA ARG A 47 -3.88 13.97 -5.17
C ARG A 47 -2.51 13.56 -4.61
N LEU A 48 -1.69 12.89 -5.41
CA LEU A 48 -0.34 12.49 -5.05
C LEU A 48 0.58 13.71 -4.82
N ARG A 49 0.45 14.76 -5.64
CA ARG A 49 1.18 16.03 -5.44
C ARG A 49 0.78 16.72 -4.13
N PHE A 50 -0.51 16.74 -3.79
CA PHE A 50 -0.95 17.23 -2.48
C PHE A 50 -0.29 16.48 -1.32
N ILE A 51 -0.25 15.14 -1.39
CA ILE A 51 0.40 14.30 -0.37
C ILE A 51 1.90 14.64 -0.26
N ALA A 52 2.60 14.78 -1.39
CA ALA A 52 4.01 15.15 -1.42
C ALA A 52 4.26 16.55 -0.81
N SER A 53 3.40 17.53 -1.11
CA SER A 53 3.49 18.87 -0.52
C SER A 53 3.29 18.83 1.00
N VAL A 54 2.32 18.07 1.50
CA VAL A 54 2.09 17.92 2.95
C VAL A 54 3.30 17.26 3.63
N ARG A 55 3.87 16.21 3.05
CA ARG A 55 5.11 15.60 3.55
C ARG A 55 6.26 16.59 3.60
N ASN A 56 6.43 17.41 2.57
CA ASN A 56 7.52 18.39 2.53
C ASN A 56 7.37 19.45 3.63
N LYS A 57 6.15 19.96 3.84
CA LYS A 57 5.89 20.90 4.94
C LYS A 57 6.18 20.27 6.29
N LEU A 58 5.62 19.09 6.56
CA LEU A 58 5.76 18.41 7.85
C LEU A 58 7.21 17.99 8.18
N VAL A 59 8.04 17.71 7.17
CA VAL A 59 9.43 17.29 7.37
C VAL A 59 10.40 18.49 7.41
N HIS A 60 10.10 19.60 6.75
CA HIS A 60 11.02 20.73 6.61
C HIS A 60 10.64 21.97 7.42
N GLU A 61 9.37 22.17 7.78
CA GLU A 61 8.97 23.23 8.69
C GLU A 61 9.24 22.75 10.12
N ALA A 62 10.28 23.31 10.76
CA ALA A 62 10.78 22.89 12.07
C ALA A 62 9.73 22.95 13.22
N ASP A 63 8.63 23.68 13.02
CA ASP A 63 7.54 23.87 13.98
C ASP A 63 6.25 23.12 13.60
N ALA A 64 6.25 22.36 12.49
CA ALA A 64 5.07 21.61 12.04
C ALA A 64 4.95 20.27 12.77
N ASP A 65 4.71 20.31 14.08
CA ASP A 65 4.54 19.09 14.89
C ASP A 65 3.23 18.34 14.62
N LYS A 66 2.28 18.98 13.92
CA LYS A 66 0.92 18.45 13.77
C LYS A 66 0.41 18.55 12.34
N LEU A 67 -0.18 17.45 11.89
CA LEU A 67 -0.88 17.39 10.63
C LEU A 67 -2.26 18.07 10.79
N GLN A 68 -2.47 19.20 10.11
CA GLN A 68 -3.67 20.04 10.28
C GLN A 68 -4.98 19.25 10.10
N ASP A 69 -5.06 18.43 9.04
CA ASP A 69 -6.18 17.50 8.83
C ASP A 69 -5.67 16.10 8.52
N ARG A 70 -5.42 15.36 9.61
CA ARG A 70 -4.95 13.98 9.55
C ARG A 70 -5.92 13.05 8.85
N ARG A 71 -7.23 13.28 8.99
CA ARG A 71 -8.24 12.40 8.40
C ARG A 71 -8.29 12.57 6.89
N ALA A 72 -8.35 13.82 6.41
CA ALA A 72 -8.35 14.10 4.98
C ALA A 72 -7.05 13.62 4.31
N TYR A 73 -5.90 13.77 4.97
CA TYR A 73 -4.64 13.25 4.47
C TYR A 73 -4.64 11.72 4.34
N LEU A 74 -5.08 11.01 5.37
CA LEU A 74 -5.18 9.55 5.34
C LEU A 74 -6.14 9.07 4.23
N GLU A 75 -7.29 9.72 4.10
CA GLU A 75 -8.25 9.42 3.04
C GLU A 75 -7.65 9.67 1.65
N ALA A 76 -6.87 10.73 1.47
CA ALA A 76 -6.16 11.01 0.23
C ALA A 76 -5.13 9.92 -0.08
N CYS A 77 -4.37 9.46 0.93
CA CYS A 77 -3.44 8.34 0.77
C CYS A 77 -4.17 7.05 0.37
N ASP A 78 -5.22 6.67 1.09
CA ASP A 78 -5.95 5.42 0.85
C ASP A 78 -6.63 5.41 -0.53
N LYS A 79 -7.24 6.53 -0.93
CA LYS A 79 -7.81 6.68 -2.28
C LYS A 79 -6.74 6.58 -3.38
N SER A 80 -5.59 7.23 -3.18
CA SER A 80 -4.49 7.18 -4.15
C SER A 80 -3.90 5.76 -4.25
N GLU A 81 -3.74 5.08 -3.13
CA GLU A 81 -3.24 3.71 -3.08
C GLU A 81 -4.18 2.74 -3.81
N LEU A 82 -5.49 2.86 -3.55
CA LEU A 82 -6.49 2.04 -4.20
C LEU A 82 -6.51 2.26 -5.71
N GLU A 83 -6.45 3.52 -6.16
CA GLU A 83 -6.45 3.87 -7.57
C GLU A 83 -5.17 3.39 -8.27
N LEU A 84 -3.99 3.56 -7.65
CA LEU A 84 -2.72 3.02 -8.15
C LEU A 84 -2.77 1.50 -8.30
N LYS A 85 -3.29 0.79 -7.29
CA LYS A 85 -3.43 -0.68 -7.36
C LYS A 85 -4.39 -1.13 -8.46
N LYS A 86 -5.49 -0.41 -8.64
CA LYS A 86 -6.45 -0.67 -9.74
C LYS A 86 -5.78 -0.49 -11.10
N LEU A 87 -5.01 0.58 -11.29
CA LEU A 87 -4.28 0.85 -12.54
C LEU A 87 -3.17 -0.18 -12.79
N ALA A 88 -2.44 -0.57 -11.73
CA ALA A 88 -1.37 -1.56 -11.80
C ALA A 88 -1.86 -3.01 -11.99
N GLY A 89 -3.18 -3.25 -12.00
CA GLY A 89 -3.75 -4.60 -12.06
C GLY A 89 -3.41 -5.47 -10.83
N VAL A 90 -3.00 -4.85 -9.72
CA VAL A 90 -2.63 -5.56 -8.49
C VAL A 90 -3.90 -5.99 -7.77
N PRO A 91 -4.10 -7.29 -7.49
CA PRO A 91 -5.23 -7.72 -6.67
C PRO A 91 -5.12 -7.05 -5.30
N THR A 92 -6.11 -6.22 -4.96
CA THR A 92 -6.15 -5.41 -3.73
C THR A 92 -6.35 -6.22 -2.44
N GLY A 93 -6.11 -7.54 -2.48
CA GLY A 93 -6.03 -8.42 -1.34
C GLY A 93 -5.57 -9.81 -1.79
N LEU A 94 -4.53 -10.34 -1.15
CA LEU A 94 -4.34 -11.79 -1.07
C LEU A 94 -5.36 -12.36 -0.07
N SER A 95 -6.65 -12.19 -0.34
CA SER A 95 -7.66 -13.04 0.29
C SER A 95 -7.57 -14.37 -0.42
N TRP A 96 -6.83 -15.33 0.16
CA TRP A 96 -7.02 -16.72 -0.23
C TRP A 96 -8.54 -16.95 -0.22
N PRO A 97 -9.18 -17.34 -1.35
CA PRO A 97 -10.60 -17.59 -1.34
C PRO A 97 -10.84 -18.59 -0.20
N ARG A 98 -11.85 -18.34 0.64
CA ARG A 98 -12.10 -19.15 1.85
C ARG A 98 -12.13 -20.65 1.51
N THR A 99 -12.53 -21.00 0.29
CA THR A 99 -12.45 -22.35 -0.29
C THR A 99 -11.06 -22.98 -0.26
N LEU A 100 -9.99 -22.25 -0.61
CA LEU A 100 -8.62 -22.77 -0.57
C LEU A 100 -8.14 -23.00 0.88
N GLN A 101 -8.55 -22.15 1.83
CA GLN A 101 -8.27 -22.39 3.26
C GLN A 101 -9.01 -23.63 3.77
N THR A 102 -10.27 -23.85 3.37
CA THR A 102 -11.03 -25.04 3.75
C THR A 102 -10.41 -26.30 3.15
N ILE A 103 -10.00 -26.28 1.89
CA ILE A 103 -9.35 -27.43 1.22
C ILE A 103 -8.03 -27.80 1.92
N ALA A 104 -7.19 -26.80 2.25
CA ALA A 104 -5.95 -27.04 2.98
C ALA A 104 -6.20 -27.67 4.37
N PHE A 105 -7.25 -27.23 5.07
CA PHE A 105 -7.63 -27.79 6.38
C PHE A 105 -8.16 -29.23 6.27
N ILE A 106 -8.95 -29.53 5.24
CA ILE A 106 -9.45 -30.88 4.95
C ILE A 106 -8.29 -31.83 4.62
N LEU A 107 -7.34 -31.42 3.77
CA LEU A 107 -6.18 -32.22 3.43
C LEU A 107 -5.28 -32.50 4.65
N LEU A 108 -5.13 -31.52 5.54
CA LEU A 108 -4.39 -31.67 6.79
C LEU A 108 -5.07 -32.65 7.74
N LEU A 109 -6.41 -32.59 7.88
CA LEU A 109 -7.18 -33.54 8.68
C LEU A 109 -7.13 -34.97 8.12
N ILE A 110 -7.24 -35.13 6.80
CA ILE A 110 -7.12 -36.44 6.15
C ILE A 110 -5.72 -37.03 6.38
N GLY A 111 -4.67 -36.22 6.22
CA GLY A 111 -3.30 -36.64 6.51
C GLY A 111 -3.10 -37.07 7.96
N LEU A 112 -3.68 -36.33 8.92
CA LEU A 112 -3.65 -36.67 10.34
C LEU A 112 -4.33 -38.02 10.63
N VAL A 113 -5.49 -38.28 10.02
CA VAL A 113 -6.20 -39.56 10.18
C VAL A 113 -5.39 -40.74 9.64
N ILE A 114 -4.76 -40.57 8.47
CA ILE A 114 -3.89 -41.61 7.88
C ILE A 114 -2.70 -41.91 8.80
N ILE A 115 -2.06 -40.88 9.35
CA ILE A 115 -0.93 -41.04 10.28
C ILE A 115 -1.36 -41.77 11.56
N LEU A 116 -2.49 -41.39 12.16
CA LEU A 116 -3.03 -42.05 13.36
C LEU A 116 -3.38 -43.52 13.11
N PHE A 117 -3.88 -43.85 11.92
CA PHE A 117 -4.17 -45.23 11.54
C PHE A 117 -2.87 -46.04 11.35
N ALA A 118 -1.86 -45.46 10.71
CA ALA A 118 -0.56 -46.10 10.50
C ALA A 118 0.21 -46.38 11.80
N ILE A 119 0.04 -45.54 12.83
CA ILE A 119 0.67 -45.74 14.15
C ILE A 119 -0.05 -46.82 14.98
N ARG A 120 -1.34 -47.10 14.69
CA ARG A 120 -2.19 -48.02 15.45
C ARG A 120 -2.22 -49.45 14.87
N SER A 121 -1.70 -49.66 13.67
CA SER A 121 -1.51 -50.98 13.02
C SER A 121 -0.11 -51.54 13.29
#